data_AF-A0ABD1J7T2-F1
#
_entry.id   AF-A0ABD1J7T2-F1
#
_cell.length_a   1.000
_cell.length_b   1.000
_cell.length_c   1.000
_cell.angle_alpha   90.00
_cell.angle_beta   90.00
_cell.angle_gamma   90.00
#
_symmetry.space_group_name_H-M   'P 1'
#
loop_
_entity.id
_entity.type
_entity.pdbx_description
1 polymer ?
#
loop_
_entity_poly.entity_id
_entity_poly.type
_entity_poly.pdbx_seq_one_letter_code
_entity_poly.pdbx_strand_id
1 'polypeptide(L)'
;MDEALLTVHNLLPEGITVLFVSDYCYKCLYQELVRVGGGPKNGSVVVSTHFTLTLKLQPDSTNQTFCGRMETFEEAGYYSLWVRPSETERRVICFLTVDKDPNNSYLPLLAAALLLAVLSLLWAAAPYIYRWKCTSKIINLISCRRPELSAENEEPSTEAGNQPRSSRLKSLDTFRGFVFIIGTSVVLAFSSMRRRGVGRLQLLRKLSWRTAVLMLIGFCFMNYSPRDGPLSWSWLRIPGVLQRLGFTYFALALMQTFSARTDIPLKQHHWWNPIQDVVLYWPEWVFILALETLWLCLTFLLPVPGCPT
;
A
#
# COMPACT_ATOMS: atom_id res chain seq x y z
N MET A 1 10.32 -11.54 -10.70
CA MET A 1 10.97 -12.84 -10.44
C MET A 1 9.81 -13.79 -10.18
N ASP A 2 9.19 -14.24 -11.26
CA ASP A 2 7.83 -14.82 -11.25
C ASP A 2 7.88 -16.23 -11.83
N GLU A 3 8.85 -16.99 -11.34
CA GLU A 3 9.27 -18.27 -11.89
C GLU A 3 9.36 -19.31 -10.77
N ALA A 4 8.93 -20.53 -11.08
CA ALA A 4 9.06 -21.73 -10.25
C ALA A 4 9.69 -22.85 -11.07
N LEU A 5 10.33 -23.81 -10.40
CA LEU A 5 10.93 -24.96 -11.05
C LEU A 5 9.99 -26.17 -10.94
N LEU A 6 9.59 -26.72 -12.08
CA LEU A 6 8.82 -27.96 -12.15
C LEU A 6 9.73 -29.08 -12.66
N THR A 7 9.88 -30.14 -11.88
CA THR A 7 10.60 -31.36 -12.26
C THR A 7 9.60 -32.48 -12.50
N VAL A 8 9.65 -33.11 -13.67
CA VAL A 8 8.78 -34.22 -14.06
C VAL A 8 9.58 -35.51 -13.96
N HIS A 9 9.09 -36.45 -13.15
CA HIS A 9 9.69 -37.76 -12.94
C HIS A 9 8.86 -38.83 -13.64
N ASN A 10 9.40 -39.38 -14.73
CA ASN A 10 8.77 -40.45 -15.48
C ASN A 10 9.31 -41.81 -15.00
N LEU A 11 8.45 -42.63 -14.38
CA LEU A 11 8.77 -44.02 -14.02
C LEU A 11 8.13 -45.04 -14.97
N LEU A 12 7.51 -44.57 -16.06
CA LEU A 12 6.92 -45.43 -17.09
C LEU A 12 7.99 -45.90 -18.08
N PRO A 13 7.81 -47.07 -18.71
CA PRO A 13 8.69 -47.54 -19.77
C PRO A 13 8.58 -46.71 -21.05
N GLU A 14 7.44 -46.06 -21.30
CA GLU A 14 7.20 -45.20 -22.47
C GLU A 14 7.55 -43.73 -22.19
N GLY A 15 7.89 -42.98 -23.25
CA GLY A 15 8.10 -41.53 -23.18
C GLY A 15 6.78 -40.76 -23.01
N ILE A 16 6.84 -39.65 -22.30
CA ILE A 16 5.69 -38.79 -22.02
C ILE A 16 5.97 -37.34 -22.43
N THR A 17 4.93 -36.67 -22.89
CA THR A 17 4.93 -35.25 -23.19
C THR A 17 3.97 -34.54 -22.25
N VAL A 18 4.46 -33.50 -21.57
CA VAL A 18 3.65 -32.64 -20.68
C VAL A 18 3.22 -31.43 -21.47
N LEU A 19 1.91 -31.24 -21.54
CA LEU A 19 1.26 -30.12 -22.20
C LEU A 19 0.68 -29.16 -21.16
N PHE A 20 0.63 -27.87 -21.45
CA PHE A 20 0.08 -26.88 -20.52
C PHE A 20 -0.79 -25.81 -21.20
N VAL A 21 -1.70 -25.24 -20.41
CA VAL A 21 -2.46 -24.01 -20.72
C VAL A 21 -2.53 -23.15 -19.46
N SER A 22 -2.38 -21.84 -19.61
CA SER A 22 -2.59 -20.86 -18.53
C SER A 22 -4.04 -20.39 -18.48
N ASP A 23 -4.57 -20.17 -17.27
CA ASP A 23 -5.94 -19.64 -17.07
C ASP A 23 -6.15 -18.21 -17.61
N TYR A 24 -5.06 -17.45 -17.81
CA TYR A 24 -5.10 -16.16 -18.49
C TYR A 24 -5.56 -16.27 -19.96
N CYS A 25 -5.44 -17.46 -20.56
CA CYS A 25 -5.61 -17.67 -21.99
C CYS A 25 -7.03 -18.13 -22.34
N TYR A 26 -7.84 -17.26 -22.94
CA TYR A 26 -9.20 -17.60 -23.36
C TYR A 26 -9.20 -18.42 -24.67
N LYS A 27 -9.71 -19.66 -24.62
CA LYS A 27 -9.84 -20.60 -25.75
C LYS A 27 -8.51 -21.00 -26.43
N CYS A 28 -7.45 -21.13 -25.66
CA CYS A 28 -6.13 -21.48 -26.18
C CYS A 28 -5.93 -23.01 -26.33
N LEU A 29 -5.08 -23.37 -27.27
CA LEU A 29 -4.63 -24.75 -27.46
C LEU A 29 -3.51 -25.09 -26.45
N TYR A 30 -3.41 -26.38 -26.13
CA TYR A 30 -2.35 -26.91 -25.30
C TYR A 30 -0.98 -26.79 -25.98
N GLN A 31 0.00 -26.30 -25.23
CA GLN A 31 1.38 -26.13 -25.69
C GLN A 31 2.29 -27.16 -25.02
N GLU A 32 3.36 -27.58 -25.71
CA GLU A 32 4.36 -28.49 -25.15
C GLU A 32 5.22 -27.77 -24.12
N LEU A 33 5.25 -28.29 -22.89
CA LEU A 33 6.06 -27.77 -21.80
C LEU A 33 7.40 -28.50 -21.71
N VAL A 34 7.37 -29.83 -21.64
CA VAL A 34 8.56 -30.67 -21.56
C VAL A 34 8.24 -32.09 -22.04
N ARG A 35 9.20 -32.70 -22.74
CA ARG A 35 9.14 -34.09 -23.17
C ARG A 35 10.19 -34.91 -22.42
N VAL A 36 9.75 -36.00 -21.78
CA VAL A 36 10.59 -36.88 -20.97
C VAL A 36 10.58 -38.27 -21.59
N GLY A 37 11.78 -38.78 -21.91
CA GLY A 37 11.92 -40.10 -22.52
C GLY A 37 11.45 -41.24 -21.62
N GLY A 38 11.28 -42.43 -22.20
CA GLY A 38 10.90 -43.63 -21.47
C GLY A 38 12.00 -44.18 -20.56
N GLY A 39 11.58 -44.93 -19.55
CA GLY A 39 12.40 -45.39 -18.44
C GLY A 39 12.51 -44.34 -17.32
N PRO A 40 13.16 -44.67 -16.19
CA PRO A 40 13.34 -43.74 -15.08
C PRO A 40 14.20 -42.54 -15.51
N LYS A 41 13.53 -41.48 -15.94
CA LYS A 41 14.12 -40.23 -16.45
C LYS A 41 13.37 -39.04 -15.92
N ASN A 42 14.11 -37.95 -15.74
CA ASN A 42 13.59 -36.70 -15.21
C ASN A 42 13.78 -35.58 -16.22
N GLY A 43 12.86 -34.63 -16.26
CA GLY A 43 12.99 -33.38 -17.02
C GLY A 43 12.57 -32.20 -16.17
N SER A 44 13.36 -31.14 -16.15
CA SER A 44 13.06 -29.92 -15.39
C SER A 44 12.73 -28.77 -16.33
N VAL A 45 11.72 -27.99 -16.00
CA VAL A 45 11.27 -26.83 -16.77
C VAL A 45 10.89 -25.70 -15.83
N VAL A 46 11.16 -24.47 -16.25
CA VAL A 46 10.76 -23.27 -15.52
C VAL A 46 9.34 -22.91 -15.93
N VAL A 47 8.47 -22.67 -14.95
CA VAL A 47 7.05 -22.33 -15.14
C VAL A 47 6.73 -20.97 -14.54
N SER A 48 5.79 -20.24 -15.14
CA SER A 48 5.35 -18.94 -14.61
C SER A 48 4.40 -19.12 -13.43
N THR A 49 4.56 -18.27 -12.41
CA THR A 49 3.77 -18.28 -11.17
C THR A 49 2.59 -17.31 -11.19
N HIS A 50 2.44 -16.49 -12.24
CA HIS A 50 1.41 -15.44 -12.30
C HIS A 50 -0.03 -15.98 -12.36
N PHE A 51 -0.22 -17.13 -13.01
CA PHE A 51 -1.54 -17.68 -13.29
C PHE A 51 -1.55 -19.18 -13.08
N THR A 52 -2.71 -19.70 -12.70
CA THR A 52 -2.95 -21.14 -12.60
C THR A 52 -2.64 -21.84 -13.93
N LEU A 53 -1.87 -22.92 -13.86
CA LEU A 53 -1.51 -23.74 -15.01
C LEU A 53 -2.29 -25.05 -14.99
N THR A 54 -2.93 -25.37 -16.12
CA THR A 54 -3.56 -26.67 -16.35
C THR A 54 -2.59 -27.55 -17.13
N LEU A 55 -2.04 -28.55 -16.45
CA LEU A 55 -1.12 -29.54 -17.00
C LEU A 55 -1.90 -30.76 -17.51
N LYS A 56 -1.54 -31.25 -18.69
CA LYS A 56 -2.02 -32.52 -19.27
C LYS A 56 -0.84 -33.40 -19.64
N LEU A 57 -0.91 -34.66 -19.23
CA LEU A 57 0.12 -35.65 -19.52
C LEU A 57 -0.38 -36.58 -20.61
N GLN A 58 0.44 -36.77 -21.63
CA GLN A 58 0.13 -37.61 -22.78
C GLN A 58 1.35 -38.51 -23.08
N PRO A 59 1.16 -39.81 -23.36
CA PRO A 59 2.24 -40.65 -23.87
C PRO A 59 2.62 -40.26 -25.30
N ASP A 60 3.85 -40.56 -25.67
CA ASP A 60 4.31 -40.37 -27.06
C ASP A 60 3.63 -41.32 -28.04
N SER A 61 3.13 -42.47 -27.56
CA SER A 61 2.51 -43.53 -28.36
C SER A 61 1.07 -43.22 -28.78
N THR A 62 0.31 -42.49 -27.96
CA THR A 62 -1.12 -42.25 -28.19
C THR A 62 -1.55 -40.85 -27.76
N ASN A 63 -2.62 -40.34 -28.38
CA ASN A 63 -3.21 -39.04 -28.01
C ASN A 63 -4.12 -39.11 -26.76
N GLN A 64 -4.03 -40.18 -25.97
CA GLN A 64 -4.86 -40.36 -24.78
C GLN A 64 -4.17 -39.72 -23.57
N THR A 65 -4.89 -38.84 -22.87
CA THR A 65 -4.33 -38.18 -21.68
C THR A 65 -4.29 -39.14 -20.49
N PHE A 66 -3.13 -39.29 -19.85
CA PHE A 66 -2.99 -40.03 -18.60
C PHE A 66 -3.58 -39.27 -17.42
N CYS A 67 -3.19 -38.01 -17.26
CA CYS A 67 -3.56 -37.18 -16.11
C CYS A 67 -3.76 -35.72 -16.52
N GLY A 68 -4.69 -35.06 -15.85
CA GLY A 68 -4.88 -33.61 -15.93
C GLY A 68 -4.85 -33.02 -14.53
N ARG A 69 -4.08 -31.94 -14.32
CA ARG A 69 -3.99 -31.26 -13.02
C ARG A 69 -3.98 -29.76 -13.22
N MET A 70 -4.62 -29.03 -12.32
CA MET A 70 -4.65 -27.58 -12.31
C MET A 70 -3.96 -27.11 -11.04
N GLU A 71 -2.88 -26.35 -11.17
CA GLU A 71 -2.05 -25.93 -10.04
C GLU A 71 -1.60 -24.49 -10.19
N THR A 72 -1.61 -23.77 -9.07
CA THR A 72 -1.02 -22.44 -8.93
C THR A 72 0.38 -22.57 -8.35
N PHE A 73 1.40 -22.31 -9.16
CA PHE A 73 2.79 -22.31 -8.71
C PHE A 73 3.12 -21.01 -7.98
N GLU A 74 3.88 -21.11 -6.90
CA GLU A 74 4.32 -19.96 -6.09
C GLU A 74 5.81 -19.64 -6.34
N GLU A 75 6.18 -18.37 -6.11
CA GLU A 75 7.51 -17.84 -6.44
C GLU A 75 8.65 -18.59 -5.75
N ALA A 76 9.66 -18.94 -6.56
CA ALA A 76 10.84 -19.69 -6.13
C ALA A 76 10.55 -21.08 -5.48
N GLY A 77 9.34 -21.60 -5.67
CA GLY A 77 8.96 -22.95 -5.28
C GLY A 77 9.56 -24.01 -6.20
N TYR A 78 9.90 -25.17 -5.63
CA TYR A 78 10.41 -26.33 -6.36
C TYR A 78 9.38 -27.44 -6.25
N TYR A 79 8.85 -27.85 -7.40
CA TYR A 79 7.75 -28.79 -7.49
C TYR A 79 8.18 -30.03 -8.25
N SER A 80 7.74 -31.20 -7.79
CA SER A 80 8.03 -32.49 -8.43
C SER A 80 6.75 -33.23 -8.80
N LEU A 81 6.57 -33.46 -10.10
CA LEU A 81 5.45 -34.20 -10.67
C LEU A 81 5.86 -35.65 -10.92
N TRP A 82 5.30 -36.56 -10.14
CA TRP A 82 5.61 -37.99 -10.21
C TRP A 82 4.59 -38.73 -11.07
N VAL A 83 5.09 -39.51 -12.03
CA VAL A 83 4.27 -40.34 -12.92
C VAL A 83 4.69 -41.80 -12.75
N ARG A 84 3.80 -42.61 -12.15
CA ARG A 84 4.08 -44.02 -11.85
C ARG A 84 2.94 -44.95 -12.27
N PRO A 85 3.23 -46.21 -12.64
CA PRO A 85 2.19 -47.21 -12.83
C PRO A 85 1.48 -47.54 -11.52
N SER A 86 0.17 -47.78 -11.56
CA SER A 86 -0.59 -48.33 -10.44
C SER A 86 -0.39 -49.85 -10.33
N GLU A 87 -0.31 -50.37 -9.10
CA GLU A 87 -0.05 -51.80 -8.86
C GLU A 87 -1.29 -52.70 -9.03
N THR A 88 -2.49 -52.13 -8.91
CA THR A 88 -3.75 -52.89 -8.86
C THR A 88 -4.65 -52.68 -10.08
N GLU A 89 -4.34 -51.70 -10.94
CA GLU A 89 -5.04 -51.43 -12.20
C GLU A 89 -4.05 -51.00 -13.27
N ARG A 90 -4.34 -51.18 -14.57
CA ARG A 90 -3.58 -50.58 -15.69
C ARG A 90 -3.78 -49.05 -15.78
N ARG A 91 -3.82 -48.35 -14.65
CA ARG A 91 -3.94 -46.90 -14.55
C ARG A 91 -2.61 -46.28 -14.16
N VAL A 92 -2.37 -45.07 -14.64
CA VAL A 92 -1.19 -44.26 -14.29
C VAL A 92 -1.58 -43.32 -13.15
N ILE A 93 -0.74 -43.22 -12.11
CA ILE A 93 -0.93 -42.33 -10.98
C ILE A 93 -0.01 -41.12 -11.15
N CYS A 94 -0.59 -39.92 -11.06
CA CYS A 94 0.13 -38.66 -11.08
C CYS A 94 -0.10 -37.87 -9.80
N PHE A 95 0.97 -37.48 -9.10
CA PHE A 95 0.90 -36.62 -7.93
C PHE A 95 2.01 -35.57 -7.94
N LEU A 96 1.70 -34.37 -7.46
CA LEU A 96 2.67 -33.29 -7.31
C LEU A 96 3.10 -33.20 -5.85
N THR A 97 4.40 -33.11 -5.61
CA THR A 97 4.99 -32.78 -4.32
C THR A 97 5.67 -31.42 -4.37
N VAL A 98 5.73 -30.77 -3.21
CA VAL A 98 6.50 -29.54 -3.02
C VAL A 98 7.81 -29.95 -2.36
N ASP A 99 8.93 -29.80 -3.07
CA ASP A 99 10.25 -30.17 -2.56
C ASP A 99 10.90 -29.02 -1.79
N LYS A 100 10.61 -27.79 -2.20
CA LYS A 100 11.02 -26.57 -1.50
C LYS A 100 9.84 -25.62 -1.39
N ASP A 101 9.54 -25.24 -0.15
CA ASP A 101 8.49 -24.28 0.14
C ASP A 101 8.78 -22.92 -0.53
N PRO A 102 7.73 -22.28 -1.07
CA PRO A 102 7.84 -20.99 -1.73
C PRO A 102 8.18 -19.87 -0.75
N ASN A 103 8.72 -18.76 -1.27
CA ASN A 103 9.16 -17.67 -0.41
C ASN A 103 7.95 -16.84 0.07
N ASN A 104 7.74 -16.80 1.39
CA ASN A 104 6.65 -16.03 1.97
C ASN A 104 6.99 -14.54 2.06
N SER A 105 6.46 -13.75 1.13
CA SER A 105 6.63 -12.28 1.06
C SER A 105 6.02 -11.51 2.24
N TYR A 106 5.12 -12.12 3.03
CA TYR A 106 4.47 -11.45 4.16
C TYR A 106 5.35 -11.32 5.40
N LEU A 107 6.29 -12.27 5.61
CA LEU A 107 7.20 -12.27 6.77
C LEU A 107 8.07 -11.00 6.88
N PRO A 108 8.81 -10.57 5.84
CA PRO A 108 9.61 -9.34 5.93
C PRO A 108 8.74 -8.08 6.05
N LEU A 109 7.54 -8.09 5.44
CA LEU A 109 6.61 -6.97 5.51
C LEU A 109 6.06 -6.77 6.94
N LEU A 110 5.68 -7.88 7.59
CA LEU A 110 5.23 -7.88 8.97
C LEU A 110 6.35 -7.42 9.92
N ALA A 111 7.57 -7.89 9.69
CA ALA A 111 8.73 -7.47 10.47
C ALA A 111 8.97 -5.96 10.35
N ALA A 112 8.89 -5.39 9.14
CA ALA A 112 9.00 -3.95 8.93
C ALA A 112 7.88 -3.16 9.63
N ALA A 113 6.64 -3.64 9.55
CA ALA A 113 5.50 -3.00 10.23
C ALA A 113 5.67 -3.01 11.76
N LEU A 114 6.09 -4.13 12.34
CA LEU A 114 6.36 -4.23 13.78
C LEU A 114 7.51 -3.30 14.19
N LEU A 115 8.57 -3.21 13.39
CA LEU A 115 9.72 -2.36 13.68
C LEU A 115 9.32 -0.87 13.65
N LEU A 116 8.52 -0.43 12.66
CA LEU A 116 7.97 0.92 12.60
C LEU A 116 7.05 1.22 13.79
N ALA A 117 6.21 0.26 14.18
CA ALA A 117 5.36 0.40 15.36
C ALA A 117 6.21 0.58 16.64
N VAL A 118 7.25 -0.21 16.83
CA VAL A 118 8.17 -0.07 17.98
C VAL A 118 8.91 1.27 17.95
N LEU A 119 9.44 1.68 16.78
CA LEU A 119 10.13 2.97 16.65
C LEU A 119 9.19 4.16 16.95
N SER A 120 7.94 4.10 16.50
CA SER A 120 6.95 5.14 16.78
C SER A 120 6.58 5.22 18.27
N LEU A 121 6.44 4.07 18.94
CA LEU A 121 6.21 4.00 20.38
C LEU A 121 7.40 4.55 21.17
N LEU A 122 8.62 4.18 20.79
CA LEU A 122 9.85 4.68 21.41
C LEU A 122 10.00 6.20 21.22
N TRP A 123 9.69 6.71 20.02
CA TRP A 123 9.69 8.15 19.75
C TRP A 123 8.65 8.88 20.58
N ALA A 124 7.42 8.36 20.65
CA ALA A 124 6.34 8.95 21.45
C ALA A 124 6.65 8.94 22.95
N ALA A 125 7.33 7.90 23.44
CA ALA A 125 7.75 7.78 24.83
C ALA A 125 9.00 8.61 25.17
N ALA A 126 9.86 8.93 24.20
CA ALA A 126 11.08 9.71 24.41
C ALA A 126 10.84 11.05 25.14
N PRO A 127 9.91 11.94 24.75
CA PRO A 127 9.66 13.19 25.47
C PRO A 127 9.07 12.95 26.87
N TYR A 128 8.34 11.85 27.09
CA TYR A 128 7.85 11.50 28.43
C TYR A 128 9.01 11.10 29.35
N ILE A 129 9.93 10.27 28.87
CA ILE A 129 11.12 9.83 29.61
C ILE A 129 12.11 10.99 29.83
N TYR A 130 12.32 11.85 28.82
CA TYR A 130 13.16 13.04 28.94
C TYR A 130 12.56 14.07 29.90
N ARG A 131 11.22 14.26 29.90
CA ARG A 131 10.55 15.11 30.89
C ARG A 131 10.64 14.52 32.29
N TRP A 132 10.49 13.19 32.45
CA TRP A 132 10.59 12.52 33.75
C TRP A 132 12.00 12.57 34.34
N LYS A 133 13.05 12.58 33.50
CA LYS A 133 14.45 12.78 33.92
C LYS A 133 14.81 14.26 34.16
N CYS A 134 14.30 15.20 33.35
CA CYS A 134 14.55 16.64 33.54
C CYS A 134 13.84 17.24 34.76
N THR A 135 12.64 16.75 35.12
CA THR A 135 11.93 17.21 36.32
C THR A 135 12.62 16.81 37.63
N SER A 136 13.60 15.90 37.60
CA SER A 136 14.42 15.55 38.75
C SER A 136 15.61 16.50 38.99
N LYS A 137 16.04 17.31 38.01
CA LYS A 137 17.31 18.07 38.12
C LYS A 137 17.28 19.55 37.72
N ILE A 138 16.16 20.15 37.32
CA ILE A 138 16.11 21.59 36.97
C ILE A 138 14.94 22.31 37.68
N ILE A 139 15.00 22.34 39.00
CA ILE A 139 14.40 23.41 39.82
C ILE A 139 15.52 23.93 40.70
N ASN A 140 16.40 24.75 40.11
CA ASN A 140 17.25 25.78 40.73
C ASN A 140 18.28 26.24 39.69
N LEU A 141 18.51 27.56 39.58
CA LEU A 141 19.40 28.28 38.65
C LEU A 141 18.86 28.41 37.20
N ILE A 142 18.63 29.57 36.59
CA ILE A 142 19.14 30.94 36.80
C ILE A 142 18.14 31.95 36.19
N SER A 143 17.89 33.00 36.96
CA SER A 143 17.36 34.30 36.58
C SER A 143 18.44 35.17 35.92
N CYS A 144 18.14 35.88 34.81
CA CYS A 144 18.77 37.17 34.49
C CYS A 144 17.95 37.99 33.47
N ARG A 145 18.17 39.31 33.53
CA ARG A 145 17.26 40.45 33.25
C ARG A 145 17.55 41.16 31.89
N ARG A 146 16.48 41.70 31.25
CA ARG A 146 16.24 42.77 30.21
C ARG A 146 17.42 43.62 29.64
N PRO A 147 17.31 44.40 28.50
CA PRO A 147 16.12 45.11 27.93
C PRO A 147 15.94 45.11 26.37
N GLU A 148 14.91 45.84 25.90
CA GLU A 148 14.36 46.01 24.52
C GLU A 148 15.27 46.72 23.50
N LEU A 149 15.12 46.43 22.19
CA LEU A 149 15.20 47.43 21.10
C LEU A 149 14.63 46.91 19.75
N SER A 150 13.65 47.65 19.23
CA SER A 150 13.27 47.97 17.83
C SER A 150 12.91 46.91 16.78
N ALA A 151 11.82 47.26 16.11
CA ALA A 151 11.24 46.69 14.90
C ALA A 151 12.12 46.83 13.66
N GLU A 152 11.96 45.91 12.70
CA GLU A 152 11.92 46.29 11.28
C GLU A 152 11.11 45.26 10.46
N ASN A 153 10.33 45.80 9.53
CA ASN A 153 9.42 45.11 8.61
C ASN A 153 10.19 44.75 7.34
N GLU A 154 9.92 43.60 6.72
CA GLU A 154 10.08 43.44 5.27
C GLU A 154 8.96 42.58 4.65
N GLU A 155 8.37 43.15 3.60
CA GLU A 155 7.35 42.61 2.69
C GLU A 155 8.00 41.81 1.54
N PRO A 156 7.22 41.08 0.69
CA PRO A 156 7.70 39.94 -0.09
C PRO A 156 8.20 40.31 -1.48
N SER A 157 9.31 39.71 -1.91
CA SER A 157 9.75 39.72 -3.31
C SER A 157 9.16 38.52 -4.07
N THR A 158 8.33 38.85 -5.07
CA THR A 158 7.85 37.96 -6.12
C THR A 158 8.88 37.98 -7.26
N GLU A 159 9.38 36.83 -7.70
CA GLU A 159 9.96 36.73 -9.05
C GLU A 159 9.50 35.45 -9.76
N ALA A 160 8.90 35.67 -10.92
CA ALA A 160 8.52 34.69 -11.91
C ALA A 160 9.63 34.61 -12.98
N GLY A 161 10.01 33.40 -13.39
CA GLY A 161 10.94 33.15 -14.49
C GLY A 161 10.53 31.90 -15.29
N ASN A 162 10.11 32.12 -16.54
CA ASN A 162 9.68 31.12 -17.53
C ASN A 162 10.86 30.30 -18.10
N GLN A 163 10.67 28.98 -18.32
CA GLN A 163 10.51 28.41 -19.67
C GLN A 163 10.31 26.87 -19.66
N PRO A 164 9.63 26.31 -20.67
CA PRO A 164 9.15 24.93 -20.68
C PRO A 164 10.13 23.97 -21.38
N ARG A 165 10.26 22.74 -20.87
CA ARG A 165 10.72 21.59 -21.67
C ARG A 165 9.93 20.34 -21.30
N SER A 166 9.50 19.65 -22.35
CA SER A 166 8.66 18.46 -22.35
C SER A 166 9.29 17.28 -21.63
N SER A 167 8.51 16.55 -20.83
CA SER A 167 8.49 15.09 -20.91
C SER A 167 7.20 14.54 -20.30
N ARG A 168 6.73 13.44 -20.90
CA ARG A 168 5.55 12.63 -20.57
C ARG A 168 4.94 12.92 -19.19
N LEU A 169 3.68 13.36 -19.16
CA LEU A 169 2.85 13.28 -17.96
C LEU A 169 2.74 11.80 -17.54
N LYS A 170 3.63 11.36 -16.65
CA LYS A 170 3.30 10.30 -15.72
C LYS A 170 2.21 10.87 -14.83
N SER A 171 0.96 10.57 -15.17
CA SER A 171 -0.25 10.99 -14.44
C SER A 171 -0.20 10.64 -12.95
N LEU A 172 0.73 9.79 -12.53
CA LEU A 172 1.04 9.46 -11.15
C LEU A 172 1.53 10.67 -10.31
N ASP A 173 2.33 11.58 -10.88
CA ASP A 173 2.90 12.72 -10.13
C ASP A 173 1.92 13.89 -9.96
N THR A 174 0.94 14.04 -10.87
CA THR A 174 -0.08 15.10 -10.76
C THR A 174 -0.97 14.89 -9.55
N PHE A 175 -1.36 13.65 -9.26
CA PHE A 175 -2.20 13.35 -8.11
C PHE A 175 -1.44 13.61 -6.80
N ARG A 176 -0.17 13.17 -6.71
CA ARG A 176 0.67 13.41 -5.54
C ARG A 176 0.90 14.91 -5.31
N GLY A 177 1.19 15.66 -6.38
CA GLY A 177 1.34 17.12 -6.31
C GLY A 177 0.05 17.84 -5.89
N PHE A 178 -1.10 17.40 -6.42
CA PHE A 178 -2.40 17.97 -6.06
C PHE A 178 -2.74 17.78 -4.57
N VAL A 179 -2.51 16.58 -4.03
CA VAL A 179 -2.71 16.29 -2.60
C VAL A 179 -1.81 17.16 -1.73
N PHE A 180 -0.54 17.32 -2.12
CA PHE A 180 0.41 18.17 -1.39
C PHE A 180 0.01 19.65 -1.38
N ILE A 181 -0.39 20.19 -2.53
CA ILE A 181 -0.87 21.58 -2.66
C ILE A 181 -2.12 21.79 -1.81
N ILE A 182 -3.05 20.83 -1.81
CA ILE A 182 -4.23 20.88 -0.97
C ILE A 182 -3.84 20.93 0.52
N GLY A 183 -2.97 20.02 0.97
CA GLY A 183 -2.56 19.96 2.37
C GLY A 183 -1.90 21.26 2.85
N THR A 184 -0.93 21.77 2.10
CA THR A 184 -0.23 23.03 2.42
C THR A 184 -1.18 24.24 2.40
N SER A 185 -2.09 24.31 1.42
CA SER A 185 -3.06 25.41 1.32
C SER A 185 -4.03 25.47 2.53
N VAL A 186 -4.38 24.32 3.13
CA VAL A 186 -5.22 24.27 4.33
C VAL A 186 -4.48 24.88 5.52
N VAL A 187 -3.22 24.48 5.74
CA VAL A 187 -2.40 25.01 6.84
C VAL A 187 -2.22 26.52 6.72
N LEU A 188 -1.94 27.00 5.50
CA LEU A 188 -1.81 28.45 5.21
C LEU A 188 -3.14 29.20 5.37
N ALA A 189 -4.26 28.61 4.95
CA ALA A 189 -5.58 29.21 5.11
C ALA A 189 -5.97 29.32 6.60
N PHE A 190 -5.69 28.28 7.39
CA PHE A 190 -5.93 28.28 8.83
C PHE A 190 -5.05 29.31 9.56
N SER A 191 -3.75 29.38 9.24
CA SER A 191 -2.83 30.34 9.86
C SER A 191 -3.18 31.79 9.51
N SER A 192 -3.59 32.06 8.27
CA SER A 192 -4.07 33.37 7.82
C SER A 192 -5.36 33.79 8.53
N MET A 193 -6.33 32.88 8.66
CA MET A 193 -7.61 33.16 9.30
C MET A 193 -7.49 33.32 10.83
N ARG A 194 -6.57 32.58 11.45
CA ARG A 194 -6.25 32.71 12.89
C ARG A 194 -5.66 34.08 13.21
N ARG A 195 -4.78 34.62 12.36
CA ARG A 195 -4.25 35.99 12.48
C ARG A 195 -5.34 37.06 12.42
N ARG A 196 -6.47 36.77 11.76
CA ARG A 196 -7.63 37.68 11.64
C ARG A 196 -8.66 37.51 12.76
N GLY A 197 -8.40 36.67 13.76
CA GLY A 197 -9.31 36.48 14.91
C GLY A 197 -10.60 35.73 14.60
N VAL A 198 -10.69 35.04 13.46
CA VAL A 198 -11.90 34.27 13.10
C VAL A 198 -12.02 33.03 13.97
N GLY A 199 -13.22 32.77 14.51
CA GLY A 199 -13.48 31.62 15.37
C GLY A 199 -13.28 30.27 14.67
N ARG A 200 -12.70 29.30 15.39
CA ARG A 200 -12.38 27.95 14.88
C ARG A 200 -13.59 27.21 14.30
N LEU A 201 -14.74 27.33 14.96
CA LEU A 201 -15.98 26.67 14.52
C LEU A 201 -16.57 27.29 13.24
N GLN A 202 -16.45 28.61 13.08
CA GLN A 202 -16.88 29.29 11.86
C GLN A 202 -16.04 28.86 10.67
N LEU A 203 -14.73 28.66 10.90
CA LEU A 203 -13.81 28.13 9.91
C LEU A 203 -14.11 26.68 9.56
N LEU A 204 -14.26 25.81 10.57
CA LEU A 204 -14.59 24.41 10.36
C LEU A 204 -15.90 24.26 9.57
N ARG A 205 -16.93 25.06 9.89
CA ARG A 205 -18.21 25.08 9.17
C ARG A 205 -18.05 25.54 7.72
N LYS A 206 -17.27 26.58 7.47
CA LYS A 206 -17.02 27.09 6.11
C LYS A 206 -16.27 26.08 5.25
N LEU A 207 -15.35 25.36 5.88
CA LEU A 207 -14.52 24.36 5.24
C LEU A 207 -15.30 23.07 4.98
N SER A 208 -16.03 22.58 5.98
CA SER A 208 -16.89 21.40 5.85
C SER A 208 -17.99 21.60 4.81
N TRP A 209 -18.57 22.80 4.70
CA TRP A 209 -19.53 23.13 3.64
C TRP A 209 -18.91 23.00 2.24
N ARG A 210 -17.70 23.54 2.03
CA ARG A 210 -16.99 23.40 0.75
C ARG A 210 -16.70 21.94 0.42
N THR A 211 -16.31 21.16 1.42
CA THR A 211 -16.05 19.72 1.27
C THR A 211 -17.32 18.94 0.96
N ALA A 212 -18.43 19.23 1.65
CA ALA A 212 -19.72 18.58 1.43
C ALA A 212 -20.24 18.86 0.01
N VAL A 213 -20.11 20.08 -0.49
CA VAL A 213 -20.47 20.44 -1.88
C VAL A 213 -19.64 19.64 -2.89
N LEU A 214 -18.31 19.55 -2.71
CA LEU A 214 -17.44 18.77 -3.59
C LEU A 214 -17.76 17.27 -3.55
N MET A 215 -18.08 16.74 -2.37
CA MET A 215 -18.46 15.33 -2.20
C MET A 215 -19.80 15.02 -2.88
N LEU A 216 -20.77 15.93 -2.79
CA LEU A 216 -22.09 15.83 -3.41
C LEU A 216 -21.98 15.93 -4.94
N ILE A 217 -21.18 16.87 -5.46
CA ILE A 217 -20.88 16.96 -6.90
C ILE A 217 -20.20 15.68 -7.40
N GLY A 218 -19.20 15.17 -6.68
CA GLY A 218 -18.52 13.92 -7.03
C GLY A 218 -19.45 12.70 -7.00
N PHE A 219 -20.39 12.67 -6.06
CA PHE A 219 -21.42 11.64 -5.98
C PHE A 219 -22.39 11.70 -7.15
N CYS A 220 -22.92 12.89 -7.46
CA CYS A 220 -23.84 13.09 -8.58
C CYS A 220 -23.15 12.79 -9.92
N PHE A 221 -21.92 13.26 -10.15
CA PHE A 221 -21.23 13.05 -11.42
C PHE A 221 -20.87 11.58 -11.68
N MET A 222 -20.45 10.84 -10.65
CA MET A 222 -20.06 9.43 -10.81
C MET A 222 -21.24 8.46 -10.92
N ASN A 223 -22.40 8.81 -10.35
CA ASN A 223 -23.59 7.96 -10.36
C ASN A 223 -24.65 8.39 -11.40
N TYR A 224 -24.48 9.55 -12.03
CA TYR A 224 -25.33 10.02 -13.13
C TYR A 224 -24.72 9.66 -14.49
N SER A 225 -25.19 8.55 -15.07
CA SER A 225 -24.90 8.17 -16.45
C SER A 225 -26.11 8.55 -17.32
N PRO A 226 -25.96 9.41 -18.36
CA PRO A 226 -27.07 9.82 -19.22
C PRO A 226 -27.81 8.67 -19.93
N ARG A 227 -27.23 7.46 -19.96
CA ARG A 227 -27.85 6.26 -20.53
C ARG A 227 -28.72 5.47 -19.53
N ASP A 228 -28.51 5.65 -18.23
CA ASP A 228 -29.02 4.72 -17.20
C ASP A 228 -30.09 5.32 -16.26
N GLY A 229 -30.52 6.57 -16.51
CA GLY A 229 -31.51 7.25 -15.68
C GLY A 229 -30.97 7.74 -14.32
N PRO A 230 -31.82 8.33 -13.45
CA PRO A 230 -31.34 9.17 -12.36
C PRO A 230 -30.72 8.45 -11.14
N LEU A 231 -30.78 7.13 -10.99
CA LEU A 231 -30.08 6.38 -9.91
C LEU A 231 -30.31 4.87 -10.04
N SER A 232 -29.35 4.11 -10.58
CA SER A 232 -29.38 2.65 -10.53
C SER A 232 -28.63 2.14 -9.27
N TRP A 233 -29.36 1.55 -8.32
CA TRP A 233 -28.79 1.00 -7.07
C TRP A 233 -27.82 -0.16 -7.29
N SER A 234 -27.80 -0.75 -8.49
CA SER A 234 -26.93 -1.86 -8.88
C SER A 234 -25.52 -1.44 -9.31
N TRP A 235 -25.27 -0.15 -9.58
CA TRP A 235 -23.97 0.37 -10.03
C TRP A 235 -23.39 1.45 -9.11
N LEU A 236 -23.84 1.50 -7.86
CA LEU A 236 -23.38 2.48 -6.87
C LEU A 236 -21.88 2.32 -6.60
N ARG A 237 -21.06 3.16 -7.25
CA ARG A 237 -19.60 3.13 -7.11
C ARG A 237 -19.17 3.99 -5.92
N ILE A 238 -18.79 3.33 -4.83
CA ILE A 238 -18.21 3.95 -3.61
C ILE A 238 -16.69 3.70 -3.59
N PRO A 239 -15.81 4.68 -3.25
CA PRO A 239 -15.85 6.12 -3.47
C PRO A 239 -14.91 6.53 -4.63
N GLY A 240 -15.35 7.52 -5.42
CA GLY A 240 -14.56 8.12 -6.49
C GLY A 240 -13.36 8.95 -5.97
N VAL A 241 -12.44 9.29 -6.86
CA VAL A 241 -11.20 10.04 -6.52
C VAL A 241 -11.52 11.35 -5.79
N LEU A 242 -12.55 12.07 -6.23
CA LEU A 242 -12.96 13.35 -5.63
C LEU A 242 -13.51 13.19 -4.20
N GLN A 243 -14.20 12.08 -3.93
CA GLN A 243 -14.76 11.80 -2.60
C GLN A 243 -13.66 11.43 -1.61
N ARG A 244 -12.66 10.66 -2.04
CA ARG A 244 -11.47 10.34 -1.24
C ARG A 244 -10.71 11.61 -0.86
N LEU A 245 -10.48 12.49 -1.83
CA LEU A 245 -9.85 13.80 -1.60
C LEU A 245 -10.67 14.65 -0.63
N GLY A 246 -11.99 14.72 -0.80
CA GLY A 246 -12.88 15.42 0.11
C GLY A 246 -12.79 14.90 1.55
N PHE A 247 -12.80 13.58 1.73
CA PHE A 247 -12.67 12.97 3.06
C PHE A 247 -11.31 13.28 3.72
N THR A 248 -10.20 13.13 2.97
CA THR A 248 -8.86 13.48 3.49
C THR A 248 -8.77 14.95 3.91
N TYR A 249 -9.40 15.85 3.14
CA TYR A 249 -9.45 17.27 3.45
C TYR A 249 -10.22 17.55 4.74
N PHE A 250 -11.34 16.88 4.95
CA PHE A 250 -12.13 17.02 6.17
C PHE A 250 -11.38 16.50 7.40
N ALA A 251 -10.69 15.36 7.28
CA ALA A 251 -9.87 14.80 8.36
C ALA A 251 -8.74 15.75 8.76
N LEU A 252 -8.02 16.32 7.78
CA LEU A 252 -6.97 17.31 8.03
C LEU A 252 -7.52 18.60 8.67
N ALA A 253 -8.68 19.07 8.22
CA ALA A 253 -9.36 20.23 8.79
C ALA A 253 -9.74 20.03 10.27
N LEU A 254 -10.27 18.85 10.61
CA LEU A 254 -10.58 18.48 11.99
C LEU A 254 -9.31 18.44 12.83
N MET A 255 -8.29 17.72 12.36
CA MET A 255 -6.99 17.63 13.02
C MET A 255 -6.42 19.02 13.32
N GLN A 256 -6.38 19.92 12.32
CA GLN A 256 -5.87 21.28 12.48
C GLN A 256 -6.69 22.12 13.47
N THR A 257 -8.00 21.86 13.57
CA THR A 257 -8.90 22.55 14.49
C THR A 257 -8.63 22.15 15.94
N PHE A 258 -8.32 20.87 16.18
CA PHE A 258 -8.01 20.30 17.50
C PHE A 258 -6.55 20.58 17.93
N SER A 259 -5.59 20.50 17.01
CA SER A 259 -4.15 20.70 17.29
C SER A 259 -3.72 22.16 17.40
N ALA A 260 -4.66 23.11 17.35
CA ALA A 260 -4.39 24.55 17.33
C ALA A 260 -3.89 25.15 18.67
N ARG A 261 -3.09 24.43 19.46
CA ARG A 261 -2.44 24.98 20.64
C ARG A 261 -0.94 24.76 20.61
N THR A 262 -0.26 25.55 19.79
CA THR A 262 1.19 25.74 19.90
C THR A 262 1.53 27.12 19.37
N ASP A 263 1.39 28.11 20.24
CA ASP A 263 2.10 29.38 20.05
C ASP A 263 3.59 29.04 20.05
N ILE A 264 4.28 29.37 18.96
CA ILE A 264 5.73 29.14 18.83
C ILE A 264 6.38 30.01 19.90
N PRO A 265 6.99 29.45 20.97
CA PRO A 265 7.74 30.26 21.90
C PRO A 265 8.95 30.81 21.13
N LEU A 266 8.98 32.12 20.95
CA LEU A 266 9.98 32.89 20.18
C LEU A 266 11.37 32.91 20.84
N LYS A 267 11.74 31.88 21.62
CA LYS A 267 13.01 31.83 22.35
C LYS A 267 13.89 30.70 21.83
N GLN A 268 14.81 31.13 20.99
CA GLN A 268 15.61 30.38 20.03
C GLN A 268 16.82 29.70 20.66
N HIS A 269 16.97 28.40 20.41
CA HIS A 269 18.22 27.65 20.60
C HIS A 269 18.49 26.85 19.32
N HIS A 270 19.57 27.16 18.60
CA HIS A 270 19.80 26.73 17.21
C HIS A 270 19.80 25.19 17.01
N TRP A 271 20.25 24.42 18.01
CA TRP A 271 20.26 22.95 17.95
C TRP A 271 18.92 22.30 18.33
N TRP A 272 17.98 23.07 18.89
CA TRP A 272 16.65 22.59 19.23
C TRP A 272 15.66 22.68 18.07
N ASN A 273 15.97 23.40 17.00
CA ASN A 273 15.08 23.57 15.85
C ASN A 273 14.49 22.25 15.29
N PRO A 274 15.25 21.17 15.03
CA PRO A 274 14.68 19.94 14.48
C PRO A 274 13.82 19.17 15.49
N ILE A 275 14.14 19.26 16.78
CA ILE A 275 13.40 18.58 17.85
C ILE A 275 12.16 19.38 18.24
N GLN A 276 12.23 20.71 18.11
CA GLN A 276 11.16 21.64 18.44
C GLN A 276 9.94 21.35 17.59
N ASP A 277 10.07 21.24 16.26
CA ASP A 277 8.91 20.97 15.40
C ASP A 277 8.26 19.62 15.73
N VAL A 278 9.07 18.59 15.98
CA VAL A 278 8.54 17.26 16.32
C VAL A 278 7.83 17.25 17.68
N VAL A 279 8.39 17.92 18.68
CA VAL A 279 7.81 18.02 20.02
C VAL A 279 6.61 18.97 20.05
N LEU A 280 6.54 19.95 19.16
CA LEU A 280 5.44 20.91 19.06
C LEU A 280 4.22 20.28 18.38
N TYR A 281 4.44 19.53 17.31
CA TYR A 281 3.39 18.88 16.52
C TYR A 281 3.12 17.41 16.92
N TRP A 282 3.61 16.97 18.08
CA TRP A 282 3.47 15.58 18.55
C TRP A 282 2.04 14.98 18.50
N PRO A 283 0.93 15.70 18.82
CA PRO A 283 -0.40 15.10 18.71
C PRO A 283 -0.84 14.89 17.25
N GLU A 284 -0.37 15.74 16.31
CA GLU A 284 -0.63 15.57 14.88
C GLU A 284 0.10 14.32 14.36
N TRP A 285 1.36 14.14 14.75
CA TRP A 285 2.14 12.94 14.42
C TRP A 285 1.49 11.65 14.94
N VAL A 286 1.06 11.64 16.20
CA VAL A 286 0.39 10.48 16.79
C VAL A 286 -0.90 10.14 16.05
N PHE A 287 -1.70 11.14 15.68
CA PHE A 287 -2.94 10.94 14.93
C PHE A 287 -2.69 10.36 13.54
N ILE A 288 -1.70 10.88 12.80
CA ILE A 288 -1.36 10.40 11.46
C ILE A 288 -0.85 8.95 11.52
N LEU A 289 0.05 8.64 12.45
CA LEU A 289 0.59 7.29 12.63
C LEU A 289 -0.49 6.29 13.06
N ALA A 290 -1.46 6.71 13.88
CA ALA A 290 -2.60 5.86 14.26
C ALA A 290 -3.50 5.53 13.05
N LEU A 291 -3.74 6.49 12.16
CA LEU A 291 -4.50 6.24 10.93
C LEU A 291 -3.74 5.33 9.96
N GLU A 292 -2.43 5.51 9.82
CA GLU A 292 -1.59 4.68 8.96
C GLU A 292 -1.52 3.23 9.47
N THR A 293 -1.28 3.05 10.77
CA THR A 293 -1.27 1.72 11.40
C THR A 293 -2.63 1.04 11.29
N LEU A 294 -3.74 1.76 11.50
CA LEU A 294 -5.09 1.22 11.29
C LEU A 294 -5.31 0.78 9.83
N TRP A 295 -4.89 1.59 8.86
CA TRP A 295 -5.02 1.27 7.44
C TRP A 295 -4.20 0.03 7.06
N LEU A 296 -2.95 -0.06 7.52
CA LEU A 296 -2.12 -1.25 7.34
C LEU A 296 -2.76 -2.47 8.00
N CYS A 297 -3.26 -2.32 9.23
CA CYS A 297 -3.91 -3.42 9.93
C CYS A 297 -5.14 -3.92 9.17
N LEU A 298 -6.01 -3.02 8.71
CA LEU A 298 -7.16 -3.40 7.89
C LEU A 298 -6.76 -4.05 6.57
N THR A 299 -5.63 -3.67 5.98
CA THR A 299 -5.17 -4.24 4.70
C THR A 299 -4.61 -5.66 4.88
N PHE A 300 -3.92 -5.93 5.99
CA PHE A 300 -3.21 -7.20 6.20
C PHE A 300 -3.90 -8.19 7.14
N LEU A 301 -4.70 -7.71 8.11
CA LEU A 301 -5.37 -8.55 9.10
C LEU A 301 -6.84 -8.80 8.80
N LEU A 302 -7.44 -8.15 7.79
CA LEU A 302 -8.84 -8.41 7.44
C LEU A 302 -8.92 -9.73 6.67
N PRO A 303 -9.48 -10.81 7.26
CA PRO A 303 -9.59 -12.09 6.57
C PRO A 303 -10.61 -11.95 5.44
N VAL A 304 -10.13 -12.04 4.20
CA VAL A 304 -11.00 -12.07 3.02
C VAL A 304 -11.53 -13.50 2.87
N PRO A 305 -12.86 -13.71 2.88
CA PRO A 305 -13.43 -15.04 2.70
C PRO A 305 -13.04 -15.58 1.32
N GLY A 306 -12.28 -16.68 1.30
CA GLY A 306 -11.89 -17.39 0.07
C GLY A 306 -10.39 -17.41 -0.26
N CYS A 307 -9.53 -16.76 0.52
CA CYS A 307 -8.07 -16.91 0.39
C CYS A 307 -7.48 -17.74 1.55
N PRO A 308 -6.58 -18.70 1.29
CA PRO A 308 -5.86 -19.37 2.37
C PRO A 308 -4.95 -18.36 3.10
N THR A 309 -5.07 -18.31 4.42
CA THR A 309 -4.22 -17.52 5.34
C THR A 309 -2.96 -18.25 5.75
#